data_AF-W1P2T9-F1
#
_entry.id   AF-W1P2T9-F1
#
_cell.length_a   1.000
_cell.length_b   1.000
_cell.length_c   1.000
_cell.angle_alpha   90.00
_cell.angle_beta   90.00
_cell.angle_gamma   90.00
#
_symmetry.space_group_name_H-M   'P 1'
#
loop_
_entity.id
_entity.type
_entity.pdbx_description
1 polymer ?
#
loop_
_entity_poly.entity_id
_entity_poly.type
_entity_poly.pdbx_seq_one_letter_code
_entity_poly.pdbx_strand_id
1 'polypeptide(L)'
;GYGMLAAQAHFGLLRPPPCDTANDESNCSPAEGGKAAMLYIALYTLALGEGCLRANIPPFGGDQFDENDIEESKQRSSFFNWYTFSISLGGAIGLAGSWPRVGSPCIATNARV
;
A
#
# COMPACT_ATOMS: atom_id res chain seq x y z
N GLY A 1 -0.04 11.29 1.34
CA GLY A 1 0.24 10.03 0.64
C GLY A 1 -0.87 9.68 -0.34
N TYR A 2 -1.86 8.89 0.09
CA TYR A 2 -2.95 8.39 -0.77
C TYR A 2 -3.68 9.47 -1.58
N GLY A 3 -4.07 10.60 -0.98
CA GLY A 3 -4.75 11.68 -1.71
C GLY A 3 -3.90 12.29 -2.83
N MET A 4 -2.58 12.41 -2.64
CA MET A 4 -1.67 12.89 -3.68
C MET A 4 -1.49 11.87 -4.80
N LEU A 5 -1.44 10.57 -4.47
CA LEU A 5 -1.40 9.51 -5.47
C LEU A 5 -2.70 9.46 -6.28
N ALA A 6 -3.85 9.57 -5.61
CA ALA A 6 -5.16 9.61 -6.26
C ALA A 6 -5.30 10.84 -7.17
N ALA A 7 -4.83 12.01 -6.74
CA ALA A 7 -4.81 13.21 -7.57
C ALA A 7 -3.95 13.01 -8.84
N GLN A 8 -2.74 12.44 -8.70
CA GLN A 8 -1.88 12.13 -9.85
C GLN A 8 -2.52 11.12 -10.82
N ALA A 9 -3.25 10.14 -10.30
CA ALA A 9 -3.97 9.17 -11.12
C ALA A 9 -5.20 9.77 -11.82
N HIS A 10 -5.86 10.75 -11.20
CA HIS A 10 -7.06 11.39 -11.71
C HIS A 10 -6.76 12.46 -12.76
N PHE A 11 -5.74 13.28 -12.54
CA PHE A 11 -5.38 14.36 -13.46
C PHE A 11 -4.39 13.88 -14.52
N GLY A 12 -4.88 13.66 -15.75
CA GLY A 12 -4.05 13.25 -16.90
C GLY A 12 -2.87 14.18 -17.21
N LEU A 13 -2.93 15.44 -16.76
CA LEU A 13 -1.84 16.41 -16.88
C LEU A 13 -0.59 16.03 -16.07
N LEU A 14 -0.77 15.32 -14.95
CA LEU A 14 0.32 14.93 -14.03
C LEU A 14 0.89 13.54 -14.36
N ARG A 15 0.24 12.79 -15.25
CA ARG A 15 0.70 11.48 -15.71
C ARG A 15 1.65 11.62 -16.93
N PRO A 16 2.66 10.75 -17.10
CA PRO A 16 3.33 10.60 -18.40
C PRO A 16 2.34 10.03 -19.46
N PRO A 17 2.54 10.35 -20.75
CA PRO A 17 1.69 9.81 -21.81
C PRO A 17 1.70 8.27 -21.80
N PRO A 18 0.57 7.61 -22.07
CA PRO A 18 0.52 6.16 -22.13
C PRO A 18 1.40 5.68 -23.28
N CYS A 19 2.35 4.80 -22.98
CA CYS A 19 3.27 4.22 -23.96
C CYS A 19 3.35 2.71 -23.71
N ASP A 20 3.47 1.95 -24.80
CA ASP A 20 3.52 0.48 -24.74
C ASP A 20 4.96 0.02 -24.59
N THR A 21 5.35 -0.26 -23.34
CA THR A 21 6.69 -0.76 -22.99
C THR A 21 6.97 -2.17 -23.53
N ALA A 22 5.97 -2.89 -24.06
CA ALA A 22 6.13 -4.28 -24.53
C ALA A 22 6.55 -4.36 -26.01
N ASN A 23 6.19 -3.38 -26.83
CA ASN A 23 6.46 -3.38 -28.27
C ASN A 23 7.46 -2.32 -28.71
N ASP A 24 7.62 -1.23 -27.96
CA ASP A 24 8.43 -0.09 -28.39
C ASP A 24 9.10 0.61 -27.19
N GLU A 25 10.19 -0.02 -26.71
CA GLU A 25 10.98 0.46 -25.57
C GLU A 25 11.62 1.84 -25.84
N SER A 26 11.72 2.24 -27.12
CA SER A 26 12.42 3.45 -27.57
C SER A 26 11.62 4.76 -27.44
N ASN A 27 10.29 4.68 -27.27
CA ASN A 27 9.38 5.84 -27.30
C ASN A 27 8.77 6.23 -25.95
N CYS A 28 9.06 5.50 -24.87
CA CYS A 28 8.60 5.83 -23.52
C CYS A 28 9.56 6.80 -22.83
N SER A 29 9.16 8.07 -22.64
CA SER A 29 9.87 8.97 -21.72
C SER A 29 9.42 8.74 -20.28
N PRO A 30 10.36 8.48 -19.34
CA PRO A 30 10.04 8.38 -17.93
C PRO A 30 9.45 9.68 -17.38
N ALA A 31 8.74 9.60 -16.26
CA ALA A 31 8.26 10.79 -15.59
C ALA A 31 9.46 11.61 -15.09
N GLU A 32 9.72 12.76 -15.72
CA GLU A 32 10.83 13.65 -15.34
C GLU A 32 10.35 14.91 -14.61
N GLY A 33 11.27 15.53 -13.88
CA GLY A 33 11.07 16.80 -13.20
C GLY A 33 9.97 16.74 -12.12
N GLY A 34 9.02 17.67 -12.18
CA GLY A 34 8.00 17.85 -11.14
C GLY A 34 7.04 16.66 -10.97
N LYS A 35 6.81 15.87 -12.03
CA LYS A 35 5.94 14.69 -11.99
C LYS A 35 6.56 13.57 -11.14
N ALA A 36 7.84 13.28 -11.35
CA ALA A 36 8.59 12.34 -10.52
C ALA A 36 8.70 12.83 -9.07
N ALA A 37 9.06 14.11 -8.86
CA ALA A 37 9.20 14.65 -7.51
C ALA A 37 7.90 14.50 -6.70
N MET A 38 6.74 14.80 -7.30
CA MET A 38 5.44 14.62 -6.64
C MET A 38 5.14 13.16 -6.32
N LEU A 39 5.45 12.23 -7.23
CA LEU A 39 5.29 10.80 -7.01
C LEU A 39 6.12 10.34 -5.81
N TYR A 40 7.40 10.68 -5.76
CA TYR A 40 8.30 10.32 -4.66
C TYR A 40 7.85 10.91 -3.33
N ILE A 41 7.48 12.20 -3.29
CA ILE A 41 6.95 12.84 -2.08
C ILE A 41 5.69 12.12 -1.60
N ALA A 42 4.78 11.78 -2.51
CA ALA A 42 3.54 11.08 -2.18
C ALA A 42 3.82 9.68 -1.62
N LEU A 43 4.76 8.93 -2.20
CA LEU A 43 5.19 7.61 -1.75
C LEU A 43 5.88 7.66 -0.38
N TYR A 44 6.81 8.59 -0.16
CA TYR A 44 7.48 8.74 1.13
C TYR A 44 6.49 9.14 2.23
N THR A 45 5.60 10.09 1.94
CA THR A 45 4.56 10.49 2.88
C THR A 45 3.61 9.33 3.21
N LEU A 46 3.29 8.50 2.22
CA LEU A 46 2.48 7.30 2.42
C LEU A 46 3.21 6.28 3.32
N ALA A 47 4.46 5.97 3.00
CA ALA A 47 5.27 5.00 3.74
C ALA A 47 5.45 5.43 5.21
N LEU A 48 5.76 6.71 5.43
CA LEU A 48 5.86 7.29 6.77
C LEU A 48 4.52 7.22 7.52
N GLY A 49 3.42 7.63 6.89
CA GLY A 49 2.09 7.62 7.51
C GLY A 49 1.63 6.23 7.93
N GLU A 50 1.71 5.26 7.02
CA GLU A 50 1.35 3.86 7.31
C GLU A 50 2.28 3.23 8.34
N GLY A 51 3.58 3.55 8.32
CA GLY A 51 4.53 3.11 9.34
C GLY A 51 4.16 3.61 10.74
N CYS A 52 3.85 4.91 10.86
CA CYS A 52 3.40 5.50 12.12
C CYS A 52 2.08 4.89 12.60
N LEU A 53 1.10 4.69 11.71
CA LEU A 53 -0.18 4.10 12.08
C LEU A 53 -0.02 2.69 12.66
N ARG A 54 0.73 1.82 11.95
CA ARG A 54 0.91 0.42 12.35
C ARG A 54 1.73 0.26 13.63
N ALA A 55 2.66 1.17 13.92
CA ALA A 55 3.45 1.15 15.14
C ALA A 55 2.64 1.54 16.39
N ASN A 56 1.67 2.46 16.26
CA ASN A 56 0.92 3.00 17.39
C ASN A 56 -0.39 2.27 17.69
N ILE A 57 -1.01 1.61 16.71
CA ILE A 57 -2.30 0.91 16.92
C ILE A 57 -2.21 -0.26 17.93
N PRO A 58 -1.27 -1.21 17.82
CA PRO A 58 -1.21 -2.35 18.72
C PRO A 58 -0.99 -1.99 20.20
N PRO A 59 -0.06 -1.09 20.57
CA PRO A 59 0.12 -0.71 21.97
C PRO A 59 -1.10 0.05 22.50
N PHE A 60 -1.65 1.00 21.72
CA PHE A 60 -2.86 1.72 22.13
C PHE A 60 -4.07 0.78 22.34
N GLY A 61 -4.24 -0.22 21.47
CA GLY A 61 -5.28 -1.24 21.64
C GLY A 61 -5.04 -2.16 22.83
N GLY A 62 -3.77 -2.46 23.13
CA GLY A 62 -3.35 -3.28 24.27
C GLY A 62 -3.51 -2.58 25.62
N ASP A 63 -3.34 -1.26 25.67
CA ASP A 63 -3.48 -0.42 26.88
C ASP A 63 -4.92 -0.39 27.43
N GLN A 64 -5.90 -0.88 26.67
CA GLN A 64 -7.29 -0.98 27.13
C GLN A 64 -7.55 -2.17 28.08
N PHE A 65 -6.62 -3.11 28.21
CA PHE A 65 -6.79 -4.33 29.03
C PHE A 65 -5.90 -4.26 30.27
N ASP A 66 -6.45 -4.55 31.46
CA ASP A 66 -5.64 -4.67 32.68
C ASP A 66 -4.86 -6.00 32.68
N GLU A 67 -3.58 -5.93 33.03
CA GLU A 67 -2.74 -7.13 33.19
C GLU A 67 -3.06 -7.92 34.46
N ASN A 68 -3.67 -7.26 35.45
CA ASN A 68 -3.93 -7.85 36.77
C ASN A 68 -5.23 -8.68 36.79
N ASP A 69 -6.10 -8.52 35.78
CA ASP A 69 -7.28 -9.36 35.59
C ASP A 69 -6.96 -10.54 34.65
N ILE A 70 -7.18 -11.76 35.14
CA ILE A 70 -6.91 -13.00 34.40
C ILE A 70 -7.77 -13.10 33.13
N GLU A 71 -8.99 -12.56 33.15
CA GLU A 71 -9.89 -12.59 32.00
C GLU A 71 -9.48 -11.55 30.95
N GLU A 72 -9.19 -10.32 31.37
CA GLU A 72 -8.74 -9.26 30.45
C GLU A 72 -7.38 -9.57 29.82
N SER A 73 -6.45 -10.18 30.58
CA SER A 73 -5.17 -10.63 30.03
C SER A 73 -5.34 -11.67 28.91
N LYS A 74 -6.32 -12.58 29.00
CA LYS A 74 -6.63 -13.53 27.92
C LYS A 74 -7.22 -12.82 26.70
N GLN A 75 -8.10 -11.84 26.93
CA GLN A 75 -8.69 -11.04 25.85
C GLN A 75 -7.62 -10.23 25.10
N ARG A 76 -6.63 -9.69 25.82
CA ARG A 76 -5.47 -9.02 25.23
C ARG A 76 -4.68 -9.93 24.29
N SER A 77 -4.37 -11.16 24.70
CA SER A 77 -3.71 -12.13 23.82
C SER A 77 -4.55 -12.49 22.59
N SER A 78 -5.87 -12.63 22.75
CA SER A 78 -6.79 -12.85 21.63
C SER A 78 -6.84 -11.65 20.67
N PHE A 79 -6.79 -10.43 21.17
CA PHE A 79 -6.72 -9.20 20.36
C PHE A 79 -5.48 -9.21 19.46
N PHE A 80 -4.29 -9.46 20.01
CA PHE A 80 -3.05 -9.51 19.21
C PHE A 80 -3.04 -10.66 18.20
N ASN A 81 -3.60 -11.82 18.57
CA ASN A 81 -3.77 -12.96 17.66
C ASN A 81 -4.68 -12.60 16.48
N TRP A 82 -5.84 -11.99 16.75
CA TRP A 82 -6.79 -11.57 15.72
C TRP A 82 -6.25 -10.44 14.84
N TYR A 83 -5.53 -9.48 15.44
CA TYR A 83 -4.86 -8.40 14.73
C TYR A 83 -3.83 -8.95 13.73
N THR A 84 -2.97 -9.86 14.17
CA THR A 84 -1.94 -10.50 13.32
C THR A 84 -2.56 -11.36 12.22
N PHE A 85 -3.61 -12.12 12.55
CA PHE A 85 -4.38 -12.90 11.57
C PHE A 85 -4.98 -12.00 10.50
N SER A 86 -5.62 -10.89 10.88
CA SER A 86 -6.25 -9.96 9.95
C SER A 86 -5.24 -9.32 8.99
N ILE A 87 -4.06 -8.92 9.48
CA ILE A 87 -2.98 -8.39 8.62
C ILE A 87 -2.49 -9.45 7.63
N SER A 88 -2.27 -10.67 8.12
CA SER A 88 -1.77 -11.78 7.29
C SER A 88 -2.79 -12.16 6.22
N LEU A 89 -4.07 -12.21 6.57
CA LEU A 89 -5.18 -12.46 5.65
C LEU A 89 -5.31 -11.35 4.60
N GLY A 90 -5.23 -10.08 5.00
CA GLY A 90 -5.25 -8.95 4.07
C GLY A 90 -4.08 -9.00 3.07
N GLY A 91 -2.88 -9.32 3.55
CA GLY A 91 -1.71 -9.55 2.69
C GLY A 91 -1.90 -10.74 1.74
N ALA A 92 -2.42 -11.86 2.25
CA ALA A 92 -2.72 -13.04 1.43
C ALA A 92 -3.75 -12.74 0.33
N ILE A 93 -4.84 -12.03 0.65
CA ILE A 93 -5.85 -11.62 -0.34
C ILE A 93 -5.26 -10.63 -1.35
N GLY A 94 -4.46 -9.66 -0.90
CA GLY A 94 -3.81 -8.70 -1.81
C GLY A 94 -2.89 -9.39 -2.81
N LEU A 95 -2.05 -10.31 -2.33
CA LEU A 95 -1.13 -11.09 -3.18
C LEU A 95 -1.89 -12.09 -4.07
N ALA A 96 -2.84 -12.85 -3.51
CA ALA A 96 -3.62 -13.85 -4.25
C ALA A 96 -4.56 -13.21 -5.28
N GLY A 97 -5.15 -12.05 -4.97
CA GLY A 97 -5.99 -11.29 -5.90
C GLY A 97 -5.19 -10.63 -7.04
N SER A 98 -3.88 -10.47 -6.86
CA SER A 98 -2.95 -9.99 -7.90
C SER A 98 -2.35 -11.11 -8.76
N TRP A 99 -2.61 -12.39 -8.46
CA TRP A 99 -2.18 -13.49 -9.31
C TRP A 99 -3.04 -13.52 -10.59
N PRO A 100 -2.44 -13.47 -11.79
CA PRO A 100 -3.21 -13.44 -13.01
C PRO A 100 -4.04 -14.71 -13.10
N ARG A 101 -5.33 -14.57 -13.41
CA ARG A 101 -6.02 -15.64 -14.15
C ARG A 101 -5.18 -15.89 -15.40
N VAL A 102 -4.61 -17.09 -15.50
CA VAL A 102 -3.95 -17.62 -16.69
C VAL A 102 -4.88 -17.34 -17.88
N GLY A 103 -4.54 -16.36 -18.72
CA GLY A 103 -5.27 -16.06 -19.97
C GLY A 103 -5.84 -14.66 -20.19
N SER A 104 -5.53 -13.64 -19.39
CA SER A 104 -5.87 -12.23 -19.74
C SER A 104 -4.63 -11.44 -20.15
N PRO A 105 -4.66 -10.66 -21.24
CA PRO A 105 -3.51 -9.83 -21.64
C PRO A 105 -3.22 -8.83 -20.53
N CYS A 106 -1.95 -8.77 -20.14
CA CYS A 106 -1.44 -8.02 -19.01
C CYS A 106 -1.92 -6.56 -19.02
N ILE A 107 -2.64 -6.13 -17.97
CA ILE A 107 -2.51 -4.75 -17.50
C ILE A 107 -1.15 -4.70 -16.79
N ALA A 108 -0.09 -4.57 -17.58
CA ALA A 108 1.24 -4.31 -17.08
C ALA A 108 1.27 -2.86 -16.58
N THR A 109 0.88 -2.62 -15.34
CA THR A 109 1.37 -1.45 -14.60
C THR A 109 2.83 -1.70 -14.25
N ASN A 110 3.71 -1.66 -15.26
CA ASN A 110 5.14 -1.44 -15.05
C ASN A 110 5.33 0.04 -14.69
N ALA A 111 4.97 0.39 -13.46
CA ALA A 111 5.46 1.61 -12.84
C ALA A 111 6.94 1.38 -12.52
N ARG A 112 7.81 1.59 -13.51
CA ARG A 112 9.23 1.84 -13.24
C ARG A 112 9.30 3.25 -12.65
N VAL A 113 9.51 3.31 -11.35
CA VAL A 113 9.86 4.51 -10.58
C VAL A 113 11.32 4.88 -10.85
#